data_AF-A0A4Z0J113-F1
#
_entry.id   AF-A0A4Z0J113-F1
#
_cell.length_a   1.000
_cell.length_b   1.000
_cell.length_c   1.000
_cell.angle_alpha   90.00
_cell.angle_beta   90.00
_cell.angle_gamma   90.00
#
_symmetry.space_group_name_H-M   'P 1'
#
loop_
_entity.id
_entity.type
_entity.pdbx_description
1 polymer ?
#
loop_
_entity_poly.entity_id
_entity_poly.type
_entity_poly.pdbx_seq_one_letter_code
_entity_poly.pdbx_strand_id
1 'polypeptide(L)'
;MITLLLFGSFFLFLGLGIPVAFSLGLAAVVTLVTTDGIQVLDVVPSVMFPSMSSGTLLAIPFFILAGIVMQYTGISQRLVDLAFLIFGRLRHGLAAVTIISAFFFSAISGSGPATVAAIGAILIPALVRNGYQKKHAVSLVAASGSMGIVVPPSIAFIIFAVVAAEFGSISISRLFIAGIVPGIIMALAFFIAALFVPRVRELAGLPVKAKTDTEAAAGSGATGPATGASTSANAASGSANGASGTGGSGDSAAGSKTQLLTTNGKAASASSGVSGSGPVGSGDPTATVDPEGGFGEILTALVKAIPGLLIPVIILGGIYGGIFTPTEAGAVASVYALIVGVFVYRELTWKDMPKVFLESGVSTAVIMFIVGVASLFSYVITVEGVADRISSAVLSVTDNKYLILAAITIILLIVGAFVDAISAFYLFIPILVPILIGVGVDMTTIGVFMTVNLAIGLFTPPVGLNLYVGAGIGKIKLEEVVRGIVPFLICAIIALLLITYIPALSNWLPDLLGVG
;
A
#
# COMPACT_ATOMS: atom_id res chain seq x y z
N MET A 1 17.50 -2.65 33.25
CA MET A 1 18.24 -3.75 32.59
C MET A 1 17.40 -4.41 31.50
N ILE A 2 16.22 -4.94 31.84
CA ILE A 2 15.32 -5.66 30.90
C ILE A 2 14.94 -4.82 29.67
N THR A 3 14.54 -3.57 29.84
CA THR A 3 14.24 -2.65 28.73
C THR A 3 15.43 -2.49 27.77
N LEU A 4 16.65 -2.36 28.30
CA LEU A 4 17.86 -2.22 27.50
C LEU A 4 18.17 -3.52 26.75
N LEU A 5 17.94 -4.66 27.38
CA LEU A 5 18.14 -5.97 26.76
C LEU A 5 17.13 -6.23 25.64
N LEU A 6 15.84 -5.97 25.88
CA LEU A 6 14.77 -6.13 24.90
C LEU A 6 14.97 -5.23 23.67
N PHE A 7 15.07 -3.91 23.87
CA PHE A 7 15.24 -2.98 22.74
C PHE A 7 16.65 -3.06 22.14
N GLY A 8 17.68 -3.28 22.96
CA GLY A 8 19.07 -3.39 22.49
C GLY A 8 19.27 -4.61 21.60
N SER A 9 18.74 -5.78 21.99
CA SER A 9 18.78 -6.97 21.14
C SER A 9 17.92 -6.81 19.88
N PHE A 10 16.74 -6.19 19.99
CA PHE A 10 15.90 -5.87 18.83
C PHE A 10 16.61 -4.99 17.79
N PHE A 11 17.19 -3.86 18.21
CA PHE A 11 17.91 -2.96 17.31
C PHE A 11 19.21 -3.57 16.79
N LEU A 12 19.87 -4.44 17.58
CA LEU A 12 21.03 -5.20 17.13
C LEU A 12 20.64 -6.13 15.98
N PHE A 13 19.57 -6.92 16.12
CA PHE A 13 19.11 -7.82 15.06
C PHE A 13 18.68 -7.07 13.80
N LEU A 14 17.98 -5.93 13.97
CA LEU A 14 17.64 -5.05 12.85
C LEU A 14 18.90 -4.52 12.15
N GLY A 15 19.90 -4.08 12.91
CA GLY A 15 21.20 -3.62 12.38
C GLY A 15 21.99 -4.70 11.65
N LEU A 16 21.80 -5.97 12.01
CA LEU A 16 22.35 -7.13 11.30
C LEU A 16 21.56 -7.50 10.03
N GLY A 17 20.49 -6.76 9.70
CA GLY A 17 19.67 -7.00 8.52
C GLY A 17 18.66 -8.15 8.68
N ILE A 18 18.37 -8.57 9.92
CA ILE A 18 17.36 -9.59 10.20
C ILE A 18 15.97 -8.97 9.99
N PRO A 19 15.03 -9.63 9.27
CA PRO A 19 13.70 -9.07 9.05
C PRO A 19 12.97 -8.78 10.37
N VAL A 20 12.20 -7.70 10.39
CA VAL A 20 11.62 -7.13 11.63
C VAL A 20 10.87 -8.16 12.47
N ALA A 21 10.05 -9.00 11.84
CA ALA A 21 9.31 -10.07 12.52
C ALA A 21 10.23 -10.99 13.35
N PHE A 22 11.34 -11.45 12.77
CA PHE A 22 12.31 -12.30 13.46
C PHE A 22 13.04 -11.53 14.55
N SER A 23 13.40 -10.27 14.30
CA SER A 23 14.05 -9.41 15.28
C SER A 23 13.19 -9.22 16.54
N LEU A 24 11.86 -9.07 16.40
CA LEU A 24 10.92 -9.00 17.53
C LEU A 24 10.92 -10.29 18.36
N GLY A 25 10.77 -11.43 17.69
CA GLY A 25 10.71 -12.74 18.35
C GLY A 25 11.99 -13.11 19.06
N LEU A 26 13.12 -12.96 18.36
CA LEU A 26 14.43 -13.25 18.92
C LEU A 26 14.73 -12.32 20.10
N ALA A 27 14.40 -11.03 20.01
CA ALA A 27 14.58 -10.11 21.13
C ALA A 27 13.73 -10.51 22.34
N ALA A 28 12.47 -10.90 22.13
CA ALA A 28 11.60 -11.39 23.19
C ALA A 28 12.16 -12.66 23.84
N VAL A 29 12.55 -13.66 23.03
CA VAL A 29 13.13 -14.93 23.52
C VAL A 29 14.44 -14.69 24.27
N VAL A 30 15.34 -13.87 23.73
CA VAL A 30 16.61 -13.54 24.40
C VAL A 30 16.34 -12.87 25.74
N THR A 31 15.37 -11.96 25.82
CA THR A 31 15.00 -11.29 27.08
C THR A 31 14.43 -12.26 28.11
N LEU A 32 13.51 -13.14 27.69
CA LEU A 32 12.91 -14.15 28.55
C LEU A 32 13.96 -15.14 29.08
N VAL A 33 14.82 -15.67 28.20
CA VAL A 33 15.84 -16.67 28.58
C VAL A 33 16.90 -16.05 29.50
N THR A 34 17.24 -14.78 29.32
CA THR A 34 18.24 -14.11 30.18
C THR A 34 17.68 -13.66 31.52
N THR A 35 16.36 -13.44 31.63
CA THR A 35 15.72 -12.99 32.88
C THR A 35 15.28 -14.19 33.73
N ASP A 36 14.64 -15.18 33.13
CA ASP A 36 13.99 -16.30 33.83
C ASP A 36 14.60 -17.68 33.53
N GLY A 37 15.62 -17.72 32.67
CA GLY A 37 16.28 -18.96 32.26
C GLY A 37 15.56 -19.70 31.12
N ILE A 38 16.11 -20.85 30.71
CA ILE A 38 15.63 -21.63 29.57
C ILE A 38 14.23 -22.24 29.82
N GLN A 39 13.83 -22.42 31.08
CA GLN A 39 12.55 -23.04 31.44
C GLN A 39 11.33 -22.20 31.03
N VAL A 40 11.49 -20.89 30.87
CA VAL A 40 10.42 -19.98 30.44
C VAL A 40 10.08 -20.13 28.94
N LEU A 41 10.82 -20.94 28.18
CA LEU A 41 10.49 -21.19 26.76
C LEU A 41 9.11 -21.81 26.54
N ASP A 42 8.47 -22.40 27.55
CA ASP A 42 7.07 -22.85 27.48
C ASP A 42 6.07 -21.70 27.28
N VAL A 43 6.46 -20.47 27.63
CA VAL A 43 5.68 -19.25 27.38
C VAL A 43 5.58 -18.94 25.89
N VAL A 44 6.60 -19.33 25.11
CA VAL A 44 6.68 -19.04 23.67
C VAL A 44 5.45 -19.61 22.92
N PRO A 45 5.19 -20.93 22.92
CA PRO A 45 4.01 -21.47 22.24
C PRO A 45 2.69 -21.02 22.87
N SER A 46 2.65 -20.83 24.19
CA SER A 46 1.42 -20.45 24.91
C SER A 46 0.99 -19.00 24.69
N VAL A 47 1.90 -18.11 24.27
CA VAL A 47 1.56 -16.75 23.82
C VAL A 47 1.33 -16.72 22.31
N MET A 48 2.22 -17.32 21.52
CA MET A 48 2.13 -17.28 20.05
C MET A 48 0.83 -17.91 19.53
N PHE A 49 0.48 -19.10 20.01
CA PHE A 49 -0.64 -19.87 19.45
C PHE A 49 -2.01 -19.23 19.72
N PRO A 50 -2.35 -18.79 20.95
CA PRO A 50 -3.59 -18.06 21.21
C PRO A 50 -3.68 -16.73 20.45
N SER A 51 -2.55 -16.01 20.35
CA SER A 51 -2.50 -14.74 19.61
C SER A 51 -2.88 -14.91 18.14
N MET A 52 -2.44 -16.00 17.51
CA MET A 52 -2.77 -16.33 16.12
C MET A 52 -4.16 -16.97 15.96
N SER A 53 -4.77 -17.51 17.01
CA SER A 53 -6.07 -18.20 16.94
C SER A 53 -7.25 -17.33 17.37
N SER A 54 -7.06 -16.01 17.45
CA SER A 54 -8.15 -15.05 17.70
C SER A 54 -9.17 -15.06 16.56
N GLY A 55 -10.46 -15.28 16.90
CA GLY A 55 -11.56 -15.28 15.94
C GLY A 55 -11.73 -13.95 15.19
N THR A 56 -11.25 -12.85 15.78
CA THR A 56 -11.26 -11.52 15.16
C THR A 56 -10.22 -11.39 14.04
N LEU A 57 -9.07 -12.06 14.18
CA LEU A 57 -8.02 -12.04 13.16
C LEU A 57 -8.38 -12.85 11.93
N LEU A 58 -9.38 -13.74 12.01
CA LEU A 58 -9.91 -14.49 10.88
C LEU A 58 -10.58 -13.59 9.82
N ALA A 59 -10.92 -12.34 10.16
CA ALA A 59 -11.33 -11.33 9.19
C ALA A 59 -10.22 -11.01 8.16
N ILE A 60 -8.94 -11.05 8.58
CA ILE A 60 -7.78 -10.71 7.75
C ILE A 60 -7.65 -11.62 6.52
N PRO A 61 -7.59 -12.98 6.64
CA PRO A 61 -7.52 -13.85 5.48
C PRO A 61 -8.69 -13.68 4.52
N PHE A 62 -9.89 -13.44 5.04
CA PHE A 62 -11.06 -13.26 4.17
C PHE A 62 -11.04 -11.94 3.41
N PHE A 63 -10.64 -10.83 4.04
CA PHE A 63 -10.46 -9.56 3.33
C PHE A 63 -9.32 -9.62 2.32
N ILE A 64 -8.20 -10.30 2.66
CA ILE A 64 -7.09 -10.54 1.72
C ILE A 64 -7.58 -11.36 0.52
N LEU A 65 -8.33 -12.44 0.77
CA LEU A 65 -8.88 -13.27 -0.30
C LEU A 65 -9.84 -12.47 -1.20
N ALA A 66 -10.75 -11.69 -0.61
CA ALA A 66 -11.65 -10.82 -1.37
C ALA A 66 -10.87 -9.82 -2.25
N GLY A 67 -9.83 -9.20 -1.68
CA GLY A 67 -8.96 -8.26 -2.39
C GLY A 67 -8.20 -8.90 -3.55
N ILE A 68 -7.60 -10.08 -3.33
CA ILE A 68 -6.86 -10.81 -4.37
C ILE A 68 -7.81 -11.26 -5.48
N VAL A 69 -8.97 -11.84 -5.15
CA VAL A 69 -9.98 -12.22 -6.16
C VAL A 69 -10.37 -11.02 -7.03
N MET A 70 -10.60 -9.87 -6.41
CA MET A 70 -10.94 -8.65 -7.11
C MET A 70 -9.81 -8.13 -7.99
N GLN A 71 -8.56 -8.24 -7.54
CA GLN A 71 -7.39 -7.90 -8.34
C GLN A 71 -7.27 -8.82 -9.57
N TYR A 72 -7.50 -10.13 -9.43
CA TYR A 72 -7.48 -11.08 -10.55
C TYR A 72 -8.59 -10.82 -11.58
N THR A 73 -9.70 -10.26 -11.15
CA THR A 73 -10.87 -9.97 -12.00
C THR A 73 -10.85 -8.53 -12.53
N GLY A 74 -9.64 -7.96 -12.67
CA GLY A 74 -9.42 -6.70 -13.37
C GLY A 74 -10.18 -5.50 -12.79
N ILE A 75 -10.59 -5.52 -11.52
CA ILE A 75 -11.36 -4.42 -10.95
C ILE A 75 -10.58 -3.11 -10.98
N SER A 76 -9.26 -3.19 -10.80
CA SER A 76 -8.34 -2.04 -10.83
C SER A 76 -8.48 -1.27 -12.14
N GLN A 77 -8.55 -1.99 -13.27
CA GLN A 77 -8.72 -1.39 -14.59
C GLN A 77 -10.08 -0.69 -14.70
N ARG A 78 -11.16 -1.35 -14.28
CA ARG A 78 -12.53 -0.81 -14.32
C ARG A 78 -12.68 0.46 -13.46
N LEU A 79 -12.07 0.47 -12.28
CA LEU A 79 -12.05 1.64 -11.39
C LEU A 79 -11.23 2.79 -11.98
N VAL A 80 -10.12 2.48 -12.66
CA VAL A 80 -9.32 3.47 -13.39
C VAL A 80 -10.11 4.05 -14.56
N ASP A 81 -10.75 3.23 -15.38
CA ASP A 81 -11.53 3.66 -16.55
C ASP A 81 -12.71 4.55 -16.13
N LEU A 82 -13.45 4.15 -15.08
CA LEU A 82 -14.54 4.96 -14.54
C LEU A 82 -14.04 6.31 -14.03
N ALA A 83 -12.98 6.31 -13.21
CA ALA A 83 -12.42 7.54 -12.69
C ALA A 83 -11.89 8.43 -13.82
N PHE A 84 -11.30 7.84 -14.86
CA PHE A 84 -10.79 8.56 -16.04
C PHE A 84 -11.92 9.24 -16.83
N LEU A 85 -13.06 8.58 -17.03
CA LEU A 85 -14.22 9.18 -17.69
C LEU A 85 -14.81 10.36 -16.89
N ILE A 86 -14.82 10.27 -15.56
CA ILE A 86 -15.39 11.34 -14.71
C ILE A 86 -14.42 12.52 -14.57
N PHE A 87 -13.15 12.23 -14.27
CA PHE A 87 -12.19 13.26 -13.86
C PHE A 87 -11.14 13.58 -14.93
N GLY A 88 -10.96 12.75 -15.96
CA GLY A 88 -9.91 12.88 -16.96
C GLY A 88 -9.93 14.21 -17.73
N ARG A 89 -11.11 14.84 -17.84
CA ARG A 89 -11.30 16.17 -18.46
C ARG A 89 -10.66 17.31 -17.68
N LEU A 90 -10.44 17.13 -16.38
CA LEU A 90 -9.92 18.19 -15.54
C LEU A 90 -8.43 18.42 -15.82
N ARG A 91 -7.96 19.64 -15.63
CA ARG A 91 -6.53 19.99 -15.79
C ARG A 91 -5.61 19.11 -14.93
N HIS A 92 -6.06 18.68 -13.75
CA HIS A 92 -5.38 17.72 -12.88
C HIS A 92 -6.06 16.34 -12.85
N GLY A 93 -6.80 16.02 -13.91
CA GLY A 93 -7.70 14.87 -14.01
C GLY A 93 -7.01 13.55 -13.71
N LEU A 94 -5.89 13.26 -14.36
CA LEU A 94 -5.18 12.00 -14.15
C LEU A 94 -4.62 11.81 -12.72
N ALA A 95 -4.36 12.90 -12.00
CA ALA A 95 -4.03 12.81 -10.58
C ALA A 95 -5.26 12.49 -9.73
N ALA A 96 -6.41 13.10 -10.02
CA ALA A 96 -7.68 12.73 -9.40
C ALA A 96 -8.03 11.25 -9.69
N VAL A 97 -7.85 10.80 -10.93
CA VAL A 97 -8.02 9.39 -11.33
C VAL A 97 -7.16 8.50 -10.43
N THR A 98 -5.89 8.84 -10.27
CA THR A 98 -4.97 8.06 -9.42
C THR A 98 -5.43 7.97 -7.98
N ILE A 99 -5.79 9.10 -7.38
CA ILE A 99 -6.19 9.16 -5.98
C ILE A 99 -7.52 8.44 -5.77
N ILE A 100 -8.49 8.62 -6.66
CA ILE A 100 -9.84 8.05 -6.52
C ILE A 100 -9.82 6.55 -6.77
N SER A 101 -9.12 6.09 -7.81
CA SER A 101 -8.94 4.65 -8.04
C SER A 101 -8.19 4.00 -6.89
N ALA A 102 -7.15 4.65 -6.36
CA ALA A 102 -6.44 4.18 -5.18
C ALA A 102 -7.34 4.15 -3.94
N PHE A 103 -8.19 5.16 -3.72
CA PHE A 103 -9.11 5.23 -2.58
C PHE A 103 -10.10 4.06 -2.59
N PHE A 104 -10.75 3.80 -3.72
CA PHE A 104 -11.71 2.68 -3.82
C PHE A 104 -11.03 1.32 -3.79
N PHE A 105 -9.86 1.17 -4.39
CA PHE A 105 -9.12 -0.09 -4.31
C PHE A 105 -8.52 -0.33 -2.92
N SER A 106 -8.13 0.72 -2.22
CA SER A 106 -7.68 0.67 -0.82
C SER A 106 -8.75 0.07 0.08
N ALA A 107 -10.01 0.48 -0.11
CA ALA A 107 -11.17 -0.09 0.57
C ALA A 107 -11.41 -1.58 0.25
N ILE A 108 -10.88 -2.10 -0.85
CA ILE A 108 -11.01 -3.53 -1.21
C ILE A 108 -9.82 -4.33 -0.70
N SER A 109 -8.60 -3.79 -0.83
CA SER A 109 -7.36 -4.49 -0.53
C SER A 109 -6.94 -4.43 0.94
N GLY A 110 -7.26 -3.35 1.66
CA GLY A 110 -6.83 -3.14 3.05
C GLY A 110 -5.30 -3.08 3.26
N SER A 111 -4.52 -2.91 2.18
CA SER A 111 -3.06 -2.92 2.19
C SER A 111 -2.46 -1.87 1.26
N GLY A 112 -1.51 -1.09 1.79
CA GLY A 112 -0.86 -0.02 1.05
C GLY A 112 0.02 -0.50 -0.11
N PRO A 113 1.02 -1.37 0.15
CA PRO A 113 1.89 -1.91 -0.89
C PRO A 113 1.13 -2.68 -1.98
N ALA A 114 0.08 -3.41 -1.60
CA ALA A 114 -0.78 -4.12 -2.55
C ALA A 114 -1.53 -3.16 -3.48
N THR A 115 -2.03 -2.04 -2.95
CA THR A 115 -2.68 -0.99 -3.75
C THR A 115 -1.72 -0.36 -4.77
N VAL A 116 -0.48 -0.07 -4.35
CA VAL A 116 0.57 0.44 -5.26
C VAL A 116 0.91 -0.60 -6.34
N ALA A 117 1.02 -1.87 -5.97
CA ALA A 117 1.30 -2.96 -6.91
C ALA A 117 0.20 -3.14 -7.96
N ALA A 118 -1.05 -3.13 -7.53
CA ALA A 118 -2.20 -3.41 -8.39
C ALA A 118 -2.48 -2.27 -9.38
N ILE A 119 -2.47 -1.02 -8.92
CA ILE A 119 -2.85 0.14 -9.76
C ILE A 119 -1.62 0.78 -10.42
N GLY A 120 -0.45 0.71 -9.79
CA GLY A 120 0.75 1.40 -10.28
C GLY A 120 1.21 0.92 -11.66
N ALA A 121 1.05 -0.37 -11.96
CA ALA A 121 1.38 -0.93 -13.28
C ALA A 121 0.57 -0.28 -14.41
N ILE A 122 -0.63 0.21 -14.10
CA ILE A 122 -1.59 0.81 -15.02
C ILE A 122 -1.37 2.34 -15.07
N LEU A 123 -1.30 2.98 -13.90
CA LEU A 123 -1.32 4.44 -13.81
C LEU A 123 0.04 5.12 -13.95
N ILE A 124 1.15 4.48 -13.54
CA ILE A 124 2.48 5.08 -13.68
C ILE A 124 2.80 5.32 -15.17
N PRO A 125 2.63 4.36 -16.08
CA PRO A 125 2.83 4.60 -17.51
C PRO A 125 1.89 5.66 -18.08
N ALA A 126 0.61 5.65 -17.69
CA ALA A 126 -0.39 6.62 -18.15
C ALA A 126 -0.04 8.06 -17.72
N LEU A 127 0.38 8.26 -16.46
CA LEU A 127 0.83 9.55 -15.93
C LEU A 127 2.02 10.09 -16.73
N VAL A 128 3.00 9.24 -17.01
CA VAL A 128 4.22 9.62 -17.75
C VAL A 128 3.89 10.05 -19.19
N ARG A 129 3.01 9.31 -19.89
CA ARG A 129 2.55 9.67 -21.25
C ARG A 129 1.80 11.02 -21.29
N ASN A 130 1.16 11.40 -20.19
CA ASN A 130 0.41 12.65 -20.04
C ASN A 130 1.27 13.80 -19.45
N GLY A 131 2.60 13.71 -19.52
CA GLY A 131 3.52 14.79 -19.19
C GLY A 131 3.93 14.89 -17.71
N TYR A 132 3.61 13.89 -16.88
CA TYR A 132 4.22 13.79 -15.55
C TYR A 132 5.65 13.26 -15.65
N GLN A 133 6.57 13.86 -14.91
CA GLN A 133 7.89 13.24 -14.74
C GLN A 133 7.75 11.90 -14.00
N LYS A 134 8.53 10.89 -14.39
CA LYS A 134 8.49 9.54 -13.78
C LYS A 134 8.54 9.58 -12.26
N LYS A 135 9.43 10.39 -11.68
CA LYS A 135 9.53 10.55 -10.22
C LYS A 135 8.21 10.97 -9.57
N HIS A 136 7.47 11.90 -10.16
CA HIS A 136 6.21 12.40 -9.61
C HIS A 136 5.06 11.43 -9.87
N ALA A 137 5.05 10.76 -11.02
CA ALA A 137 4.07 9.71 -11.31
C ALA A 137 4.16 8.57 -10.29
N VAL A 138 5.37 8.08 -10.05
CA VAL A 138 5.63 7.02 -9.06
C VAL A 138 5.31 7.49 -7.64
N SER A 139 5.72 8.71 -7.29
CA SER A 139 5.48 9.28 -5.95
C SER A 139 3.99 9.45 -5.66
N LEU A 140 3.21 9.93 -6.63
CA LEU A 140 1.77 10.10 -6.50
C LEU A 140 1.09 8.75 -6.22
N VAL A 141 1.42 7.72 -7.01
CA VAL A 141 0.85 6.37 -6.83
C VAL A 141 1.27 5.77 -5.49
N ALA A 142 2.53 5.93 -5.08
CA ALA A 142 3.03 5.44 -3.81
C ALA A 142 2.34 6.11 -2.61
N ALA A 143 2.17 7.44 -2.67
CA ALA A 143 1.44 8.21 -1.66
C ALA A 143 -0.03 7.82 -1.62
N SER A 144 -0.73 7.79 -2.76
CA SER A 144 -2.15 7.43 -2.82
C SER A 144 -2.41 6.00 -2.35
N GLY A 145 -1.48 5.08 -2.61
CA GLY A 145 -1.57 3.70 -2.13
C GLY A 145 -1.54 3.60 -0.60
N SER A 146 -0.97 4.56 0.13
CA SER A 146 -0.95 4.52 1.60
C SER A 146 -2.33 4.57 2.25
N MET A 147 -3.32 5.10 1.52
CA MET A 147 -4.73 5.05 1.92
C MET A 147 -5.22 3.61 2.13
N GLY A 148 -4.51 2.61 1.57
CA GLY A 148 -4.76 1.18 1.74
C GLY A 148 -4.92 0.73 3.19
N ILE A 149 -4.25 1.40 4.13
CA ILE A 149 -4.36 1.05 5.55
C ILE A 149 -5.26 2.00 6.36
N VAL A 150 -5.73 3.10 5.77
CA VAL A 150 -6.60 4.10 6.43
C VAL A 150 -8.06 3.96 5.99
N VAL A 151 -8.28 3.67 4.71
CA VAL A 151 -9.63 3.59 4.13
C VAL A 151 -10.23 2.22 4.47
N PRO A 152 -11.42 2.18 5.10
CA PRO A 152 -12.04 0.92 5.51
C PRO A 152 -12.66 0.13 4.35
N PRO A 153 -12.79 -1.20 4.50
CA PRO A 153 -12.19 -2.08 5.53
C PRO A 153 -10.66 -2.08 5.50
N SER A 154 -10.04 -1.93 6.68
CA SER A 154 -8.59 -1.83 6.83
C SER A 154 -8.06 -2.90 7.78
N ILE A 155 -7.06 -3.66 7.31
CA ILE A 155 -6.36 -4.67 8.11
C ILE A 155 -5.65 -4.03 9.30
N ALA A 156 -5.11 -2.82 9.12
CA ALA A 156 -4.44 -2.07 10.17
C ALA A 156 -5.39 -1.76 11.35
N PHE A 157 -6.63 -1.35 11.09
CA PHE A 157 -7.59 -1.12 12.18
C PHE A 157 -8.00 -2.40 12.91
N ILE A 158 -8.08 -3.54 12.21
CA ILE A 158 -8.34 -4.84 12.85
C ILE A 158 -7.21 -5.17 13.82
N ILE A 159 -5.96 -5.05 13.37
CA ILE A 159 -4.79 -5.30 14.23
C ILE A 159 -4.75 -4.33 15.40
N PHE A 160 -4.95 -3.03 15.16
CA PHE A 160 -4.99 -2.04 16.23
C PHE A 160 -6.04 -2.42 17.29
N ALA A 161 -7.28 -2.74 16.88
CA ALA A 161 -8.34 -3.12 17.80
C ALA A 161 -7.99 -4.37 18.62
N VAL A 162 -7.38 -5.38 17.99
CA VAL A 162 -7.01 -6.63 18.65
C VAL A 162 -5.89 -6.41 19.67
N VAL A 163 -4.84 -5.66 19.31
CA VAL A 163 -3.70 -5.42 20.20
C VAL A 163 -4.04 -4.39 21.29
N ALA A 164 -4.85 -3.39 20.97
CA ALA A 164 -5.25 -2.37 21.94
C ALA A 164 -6.35 -2.85 22.91
N ALA A 165 -6.97 -4.01 22.66
CA ALA A 165 -8.04 -4.56 23.48
C ALA A 165 -7.65 -4.75 24.96
N GLU A 166 -6.36 -4.92 25.25
CA GLU A 166 -5.84 -5.04 26.62
C GLU A 166 -5.91 -3.73 27.42
N PHE A 167 -5.94 -2.58 26.74
CA PHE A 167 -5.90 -1.25 27.37
C PHE A 167 -7.25 -0.55 27.44
N GLY A 168 -8.26 -1.06 26.74
CA GLY A 168 -9.61 -0.50 26.75
C GLY A 168 -10.51 -1.13 25.70
N SER A 169 -11.83 -0.92 25.86
CA SER A 169 -12.82 -1.39 24.91
C SER A 169 -12.82 -0.52 23.65
N ILE A 170 -12.49 -1.11 22.50
CA ILE A 170 -12.66 -0.49 21.18
C ILE A 170 -13.22 -1.50 20.19
N SER A 171 -14.28 -1.11 19.48
CA SER A 171 -14.87 -1.94 18.44
C SER A 171 -14.20 -1.67 17.09
N ILE A 172 -14.00 -2.73 16.29
CA ILE A 172 -13.50 -2.61 14.92
C ILE A 172 -14.44 -1.77 14.07
N SER A 173 -15.76 -1.92 14.29
CA SER A 173 -16.80 -1.16 13.60
C SER A 173 -16.63 0.34 13.81
N ARG A 174 -16.35 0.78 15.06
CA ARG A 174 -16.07 2.18 15.37
C ARG A 174 -14.84 2.69 14.63
N LEU A 175 -13.74 1.93 14.61
CA LEU A 175 -12.52 2.30 13.90
C LEU A 175 -12.71 2.36 12.37
N PHE A 176 -13.51 1.45 11.80
CA PHE A 176 -13.86 1.51 10.40
C PHE A 176 -14.61 2.81 10.08
N ILE A 177 -15.63 3.19 10.86
CA ILE A 177 -16.30 4.48 10.63
C ILE A 177 -15.34 5.66 10.82
N ALA A 178 -14.53 5.59 11.88
CA ALA A 178 -13.57 6.64 12.23
C ALA A 178 -12.52 6.86 11.14
N GLY A 179 -12.17 5.83 10.36
CA GLY A 179 -11.21 5.91 9.26
C GLY A 179 -11.72 6.60 7.98
N ILE A 180 -13.05 6.72 7.79
CA ILE A 180 -13.64 7.29 6.57
C ILE A 180 -13.22 8.76 6.39
N VAL A 181 -13.41 9.58 7.42
CA VAL A 181 -13.11 11.02 7.38
C VAL A 181 -11.60 11.27 7.19
N PRO A 182 -10.68 10.67 7.98
CA PRO A 182 -9.24 10.70 7.75
C PRO A 182 -8.83 10.25 6.34
N GLY A 183 -9.44 9.18 5.82
CA GLY A 183 -9.18 8.71 4.46
C GLY A 183 -9.53 9.76 3.40
N ILE A 184 -10.67 10.43 3.54
CA ILE A 184 -11.09 11.52 2.64
C ILE A 184 -10.13 12.71 2.78
N ILE A 185 -9.74 13.08 4.00
CA ILE A 185 -8.78 14.17 4.24
C ILE A 185 -7.44 13.85 3.56
N MET A 186 -6.95 12.61 3.67
CA MET A 186 -5.74 12.16 2.98
C MET A 186 -5.88 12.25 1.46
N ALA A 187 -7.00 11.79 0.89
CA ALA A 187 -7.28 11.90 -0.54
C ALA A 187 -7.26 13.37 -1.02
N LEU A 188 -7.90 14.27 -0.26
CA LEU A 188 -7.90 15.71 -0.54
C LEU A 188 -6.50 16.31 -0.42
N ALA A 189 -5.73 15.94 0.61
CA ALA A 189 -4.36 16.39 0.79
C ALA A 189 -3.45 15.96 -0.37
N PHE A 190 -3.58 14.72 -0.85
CA PHE A 190 -2.85 14.26 -2.02
C PHE A 190 -3.29 14.96 -3.30
N PHE A 191 -4.58 15.29 -3.42
CA PHE A 191 -5.07 16.03 -4.58
C PHE A 191 -4.50 17.46 -4.59
N ILE A 192 -4.50 18.14 -3.44
CA ILE A 192 -3.89 19.45 -3.25
C ILE A 192 -2.40 19.39 -3.59
N ALA A 193 -1.66 18.40 -3.08
CA ALA A 193 -0.26 18.19 -3.41
C ALA A 193 -0.04 18.06 -4.92
N ALA A 194 -0.90 17.31 -5.61
CA ALA A 194 -0.81 17.10 -7.04
C ALA A 194 -1.03 18.38 -7.88
N LEU A 195 -1.69 19.41 -7.33
CA LEU A 195 -1.84 20.72 -7.98
C LEU A 195 -0.51 21.49 -8.06
N PHE A 196 0.40 21.27 -7.10
CA PHE A 196 1.71 21.92 -7.04
C PHE A 196 2.80 21.18 -7.82
N VAL A 197 2.51 19.98 -8.33
CA VAL A 197 3.48 19.17 -9.06
C VAL A 197 3.63 19.71 -10.50
N PRO A 198 4.84 20.09 -10.93
CA PRO A 198 5.05 20.60 -12.28
C PRO A 198 4.85 19.50 -13.33
N ARG A 199 4.09 19.81 -14.38
CA ARG A 199 3.96 18.98 -15.59
C ARG A 199 4.86 19.51 -16.68
N VAL A 200 5.72 18.64 -17.21
CA VAL A 200 6.55 18.98 -18.37
C VAL A 200 5.72 18.71 -19.62
N ARG A 201 5.18 19.79 -20.20
CA ARG A 201 4.34 19.75 -21.39
C ARG A 201 5.05 19.15 -22.62
N GLU A 202 6.39 19.14 -22.64
CA GLU A 202 7.21 18.52 -23.69
C GLU A 202 7.10 16.98 -23.77
N LEU A 203 6.65 16.30 -22.71
CA LEU A 203 6.46 14.84 -22.70
C LEU A 203 5.00 14.42 -22.97
N ALA A 204 4.07 15.38 -23.03
CA ALA A 204 2.69 15.11 -23.39
C ALA A 204 2.61 14.96 -24.92
N GLY A 205 2.71 13.73 -25.41
CA GLY A 205 2.53 13.36 -26.81
C GLY A 205 1.08 13.50 -27.31
N LEU A 206 0.37 14.55 -26.91
CA LEU A 206 -0.94 14.89 -27.46
C LEU A 206 -0.74 15.87 -28.63
N PRO A 207 -1.18 15.54 -29.84
CA PRO A 207 -1.32 16.54 -30.89
C PRO A 207 -2.37 17.54 -30.43
N VAL A 208 -1.93 18.72 -30.00
CA VAL A 208 -2.82 19.88 -29.94
C VAL A 208 -3.21 20.16 -31.38
N LYS A 209 -4.44 19.77 -31.75
CA LYS A 209 -5.06 20.13 -33.03
C LYS A 209 -4.76 21.61 -33.29
N ALA A 210 -4.06 21.86 -34.39
CA ALA A 210 -3.80 23.20 -34.89
C ALA A 210 -5.11 23.98 -34.88
N LYS A 211 -5.03 25.24 -34.43
CA LYS A 211 -6.10 26.21 -34.65
C LYS A 211 -6.56 26.06 -36.10
N THR A 212 -7.83 25.74 -36.28
CA THR A 212 -8.55 26.00 -37.52
C THR A 212 -8.55 27.51 -37.69
N ASP A 213 -7.52 28.03 -38.39
CA ASP A 213 -7.55 29.36 -38.98
C ASP A 213 -8.58 29.30 -40.12
N THR A 214 -9.85 29.38 -39.72
CA THR A 214 -10.97 29.61 -40.63
C THR A 214 -11.11 31.12 -40.74
N GLU A 215 -10.13 31.78 -41.37
CA GLU A 215 -10.24 33.18 -41.81
C GLU A 215 -9.05 33.55 -42.71
N ALA A 216 -9.11 33.11 -43.97
CA ALA A 216 -8.50 33.78 -45.12
C ALA A 216 -9.08 33.18 -46.41
N ALA A 217 -10.32 33.57 -46.72
CA ALA A 217 -10.81 33.46 -48.08
C ALA A 217 -10.17 34.53 -48.96
N ALA A 218 -9.97 34.16 -50.23
CA ALA A 218 -9.79 35.00 -51.41
C ALA A 218 -8.37 35.43 -51.80
N GLY A 219 -7.90 34.89 -52.94
CA GLY A 219 -7.03 35.63 -53.86
C GLY A 219 -6.02 34.81 -54.66
N SER A 220 -6.37 34.52 -55.93
CA SER A 220 -5.47 34.12 -57.04
C SER A 220 -4.82 32.74 -56.95
N GLY A 221 -4.69 31.90 -57.97
CA GLY A 221 -4.82 32.06 -59.41
C GLY A 221 -3.72 31.22 -60.08
N ALA A 222 -4.10 30.45 -61.11
CA ALA A 222 -3.24 29.89 -62.16
C ALA A 222 -2.52 28.52 -61.99
N THR A 223 -3.01 27.57 -62.82
CA THR A 223 -2.28 26.73 -63.81
C THR A 223 -1.46 25.48 -63.41
N GLY A 224 -1.90 24.32 -63.94
CA GLY A 224 -1.01 23.38 -64.66
C GLY A 224 -0.85 21.94 -64.09
N PRO A 225 -1.18 20.86 -64.86
CA PRO A 225 -1.15 19.46 -64.40
C PRO A 225 -0.01 18.61 -65.02
N ALA A 226 0.46 17.56 -64.31
CA ALA A 226 1.23 16.43 -64.87
C ALA A 226 1.38 15.30 -63.81
N THR A 227 0.67 14.17 -63.93
CA THR A 227 1.12 12.85 -64.46
C THR A 227 2.15 12.09 -63.61
N GLY A 228 1.88 10.79 -63.37
CA GLY A 228 2.95 9.79 -63.25
C GLY A 228 2.75 8.72 -62.18
N ALA A 229 2.29 7.54 -62.60
CA ALA A 229 2.30 6.30 -61.85
C ALA A 229 3.73 5.77 -61.59
N SER A 230 3.90 4.87 -60.61
CA SER A 230 4.33 3.46 -60.81
C SER A 230 5.06 2.83 -59.61
N THR A 231 4.45 1.77 -59.06
CA THR A 231 5.01 0.42 -58.74
C THR A 231 6.30 0.21 -57.93
N SER A 232 6.12 -0.56 -56.86
CA SER A 232 6.89 -1.72 -56.35
C SER A 232 8.33 -1.98 -56.81
N ALA A 233 9.20 -2.36 -55.86
CA ALA A 233 9.95 -3.62 -55.94
C ALA A 233 10.55 -4.02 -54.58
N ASN A 234 10.44 -5.31 -54.33
CA ASN A 234 11.01 -6.11 -53.25
C ASN A 234 12.38 -6.65 -53.70
N ALA A 235 13.39 -6.72 -52.83
CA ALA A 235 14.53 -7.62 -53.02
C ALA A 235 15.30 -7.87 -51.71
N ALA A 236 15.52 -9.14 -51.43
CA ALA A 236 16.28 -9.69 -50.33
C ALA A 236 17.76 -9.94 -50.69
N SER A 237 18.50 -10.40 -49.68
CA SER A 237 19.71 -11.24 -49.70
C SER A 237 21.05 -10.57 -49.37
N GLY A 238 21.86 -11.29 -48.57
CA GLY A 238 23.29 -11.01 -48.41
C GLY A 238 23.88 -11.36 -47.04
N SER A 239 24.07 -12.65 -46.76
CA SER A 239 24.95 -13.15 -45.69
C SER A 239 26.42 -13.09 -46.14
N ALA A 240 27.35 -12.74 -45.24
CA ALA A 240 28.71 -13.25 -45.27
C ALA A 240 29.39 -13.13 -43.90
N ASN A 241 30.08 -14.22 -43.55
CA ASN A 241 30.81 -14.52 -42.34
C ASN A 241 32.31 -14.19 -42.54
N GLY A 242 33.06 -13.96 -41.47
CA GLY A 242 34.52 -13.76 -41.55
C GLY A 242 35.21 -13.78 -40.18
N ALA A 243 35.96 -14.87 -39.94
CA ALA A 243 36.85 -15.16 -38.81
C ALA A 243 38.05 -14.16 -38.74
N SER A 244 39.01 -14.15 -37.82
CA SER A 244 39.65 -15.16 -36.97
C SER A 244 40.72 -14.47 -36.08
N GLY A 245 41.21 -15.18 -35.06
CA GLY A 245 42.60 -15.06 -34.56
C GLY A 245 42.75 -14.47 -33.14
N THR A 246 43.52 -14.99 -32.18
CA THR A 246 44.20 -16.28 -31.88
C THR A 246 45.10 -16.05 -30.66
N GLY A 247 45.28 -17.09 -29.83
CA GLY A 247 46.45 -17.28 -28.95
C GLY A 247 46.32 -16.76 -27.51
N GLY A 248 46.63 -17.50 -26.45
CA GLY A 248 47.18 -18.85 -26.32
C GLY A 248 48.01 -19.00 -25.03
N SER A 249 47.85 -20.14 -24.34
CA SER A 249 48.77 -20.80 -23.36
C SER A 249 49.05 -20.12 -22.01
N GLY A 250 49.18 -20.80 -20.87
CA GLY A 250 49.16 -22.22 -20.54
C GLY A 250 49.74 -22.48 -19.11
N ASP A 251 49.35 -23.62 -18.53
CA ASP A 251 49.97 -24.40 -17.42
C ASP A 251 49.99 -23.84 -15.97
N SER A 252 49.94 -24.64 -14.89
CA SER A 252 49.46 -26.01 -14.61
C SER A 252 49.51 -26.24 -13.07
N ALA A 253 48.59 -27.08 -12.58
CA ALA A 253 48.68 -28.01 -11.45
C ALA A 253 48.87 -27.59 -9.96
N ALA A 254 47.85 -28.03 -9.19
CA ALA A 254 47.90 -28.80 -7.93
C ALA A 254 47.91 -28.10 -6.55
N GLY A 255 46.84 -28.35 -5.79
CA GLY A 255 46.93 -28.45 -4.32
C GLY A 255 45.76 -27.89 -3.51
N SER A 256 44.96 -28.80 -2.94
CA SER A 256 44.16 -28.62 -1.72
C SER A 256 42.74 -28.04 -1.81
N LYS A 257 41.82 -28.83 -1.24
CA LYS A 257 40.41 -28.57 -0.95
C LYS A 257 40.24 -27.28 -0.14
N THR A 258 39.42 -26.35 -0.62
CA THR A 258 38.41 -25.57 0.14
C THR A 258 37.59 -24.78 -0.88
N GLN A 259 36.50 -25.37 -1.37
CA GLN A 259 35.59 -24.66 -2.27
C GLN A 259 34.62 -23.83 -1.41
N LEU A 260 35.07 -22.64 -1.02
CA LEU A 260 34.20 -21.57 -0.51
C LEU A 260 33.23 -21.19 -1.63
N LEU A 261 31.97 -21.59 -1.51
CA LEU A 261 30.89 -21.03 -2.31
C LEU A 261 30.78 -19.53 -1.99
N THR A 262 31.21 -18.72 -2.93
CA THR A 262 30.82 -17.32 -3.05
C THR A 262 29.31 -17.26 -3.27
N THR A 263 28.56 -17.00 -2.20
CA THR A 263 27.15 -16.64 -2.30
C THR A 263 27.07 -15.21 -2.79
N ASN A 264 26.78 -15.07 -4.08
CA ASN A 264 26.30 -13.83 -4.67
C ASN A 264 25.14 -13.29 -3.82
N GLY A 265 25.31 -12.06 -3.34
CA GLY A 265 24.29 -11.28 -2.66
C GLY A 265 23.06 -11.10 -3.53
N LYS A 266 22.08 -11.98 -3.35
CA LYS A 266 20.67 -11.64 -3.52
C LYS A 266 20.18 -11.09 -2.19
N ALA A 267 20.11 -9.77 -2.12
CA ALA A 267 19.26 -9.10 -1.15
C ALA A 267 17.87 -9.73 -1.21
N ALA A 268 17.35 -10.14 -0.06
CA ALA A 268 16.02 -10.69 0.11
C ALA A 268 14.97 -9.60 -0.17
N SER A 269 14.71 -9.35 -1.45
CA SER A 269 13.49 -8.69 -1.92
C SER A 269 12.44 -9.78 -2.09
N ALA A 270 11.42 -9.80 -1.24
CA ALA A 270 10.20 -10.55 -1.49
C ALA A 270 9.41 -9.90 -2.64
N SER A 271 9.97 -9.97 -3.86
CA SER A 271 9.24 -9.86 -5.11
C SER A 271 8.82 -11.29 -5.47
N SER A 272 7.64 -11.70 -5.01
CA SER A 272 7.02 -12.93 -5.49
C SER A 272 6.79 -12.79 -7.00
N GLY A 273 7.50 -13.61 -7.76
CA GLY A 273 7.41 -13.65 -9.21
C GLY A 273 5.98 -13.96 -9.64
N VAL A 274 5.36 -12.98 -10.31
CA VAL A 274 4.25 -13.22 -11.21
C VAL A 274 4.83 -13.95 -12.44
N SER A 275 4.94 -15.27 -12.36
CA SER A 275 5.13 -16.11 -13.55
C SER A 275 3.90 -17.00 -13.73
N GLY A 276 3.28 -16.88 -14.89
CA GLY A 276 2.17 -17.73 -15.33
C GLY A 276 0.78 -17.14 -15.11
N SER A 277 0.35 -16.20 -15.96
CA SER A 277 -1.02 -16.09 -16.50
C SER A 277 -1.15 -14.85 -17.39
N GLY A 278 -0.63 -14.92 -18.64
CA GLY A 278 -0.87 -13.93 -19.71
C GLY A 278 -0.43 -12.48 -19.43
N PRO A 279 -0.33 -11.63 -20.47
CA PRO A 279 -0.27 -10.20 -20.22
C PRO A 279 -1.66 -9.79 -19.69
N VAL A 280 -1.73 -9.43 -18.42
CA VAL A 280 -2.75 -8.48 -17.93
C VAL A 280 -2.74 -7.33 -18.94
N GLY A 281 -3.87 -7.08 -19.58
CA GLY A 281 -4.00 -6.36 -20.84
C GLY A 281 -2.95 -5.28 -21.04
N SER A 282 -2.07 -5.46 -22.02
CA SER A 282 -1.08 -4.47 -22.46
C SER A 282 -1.70 -3.25 -23.17
N GLY A 283 -3.01 -3.06 -23.01
CA GLY A 283 -3.76 -1.93 -23.54
C GLY A 283 -3.52 -0.70 -22.68
N ASP A 284 -3.22 0.42 -23.32
CA ASP A 284 -3.22 1.71 -22.67
C ASP A 284 -4.64 2.06 -22.18
N PRO A 285 -4.88 2.18 -20.86
CA PRO A 285 -6.19 2.56 -20.31
C PRO A 285 -6.72 3.87 -20.89
N THR A 286 -5.81 4.79 -21.19
CA THR A 286 -6.11 6.10 -21.77
C THR A 286 -6.25 6.08 -23.28
N ALA A 287 -5.88 4.98 -23.96
CA ALA A 287 -6.10 4.81 -25.39
C ALA A 287 -7.41 4.08 -25.71
N THR A 288 -7.96 3.31 -24.76
CA THR A 288 -9.23 2.59 -24.95
C THR A 288 -10.47 3.41 -24.59
N VAL A 289 -10.29 4.53 -23.90
CA VAL A 289 -11.39 5.32 -23.36
C VAL A 289 -11.15 6.79 -23.67
N ASP A 290 -12.05 7.38 -24.47
CA ASP A 290 -11.99 8.80 -24.80
C ASP A 290 -12.48 9.62 -23.57
N PRO A 291 -11.69 10.55 -23.02
CA PRO A 291 -12.18 11.42 -21.95
C PRO A 291 -13.39 12.27 -22.39
N GLU A 292 -13.66 12.42 -23.68
CA GLU A 292 -14.87 13.07 -24.23
C GLU A 292 -16.13 12.18 -24.19
N GLY A 293 -16.03 10.95 -23.66
CA GLY A 293 -17.13 9.99 -23.57
C GLY A 293 -18.44 10.58 -23.05
N GLY A 294 -19.54 10.37 -23.78
CA GLY A 294 -20.86 10.87 -23.40
C GLY A 294 -21.34 10.30 -22.06
N PHE A 295 -22.41 10.88 -21.49
CA PHE A 295 -23.02 10.38 -20.24
C PHE A 295 -23.33 8.86 -20.28
N GLY A 296 -23.65 8.32 -21.46
CA GLY A 296 -23.86 6.88 -21.66
C GLY A 296 -22.61 6.01 -21.44
N GLU A 297 -21.41 6.51 -21.76
CA GLU A 297 -20.16 5.77 -21.51
C GLU A 297 -19.79 5.79 -20.04
N ILE A 298 -19.99 6.92 -19.35
CA ILE A 298 -19.85 7.02 -17.89
C ILE A 298 -20.79 6.01 -17.21
N LEU A 299 -22.06 5.96 -17.63
CA LEU A 299 -23.02 5.01 -17.07
C LEU A 299 -22.60 3.56 -17.33
N THR A 300 -22.09 3.26 -18.53
CA THR A 300 -21.60 1.93 -18.87
C THR A 300 -20.39 1.52 -18.02
N ALA A 301 -19.43 2.43 -17.84
CA ALA A 301 -18.27 2.19 -16.98
C ALA A 301 -18.67 2.04 -15.52
N LEU A 302 -19.63 2.85 -15.05
CA LEU A 302 -20.17 2.75 -13.70
C LEU A 302 -20.81 1.37 -13.49
N VAL A 303 -21.67 0.93 -14.40
CA VAL A 303 -22.31 -0.40 -14.35
C VAL A 303 -21.26 -1.52 -14.33
N LYS A 304 -20.17 -1.37 -15.08
CA LYS A 304 -19.05 -2.33 -15.06
C LYS A 304 -18.27 -2.33 -13.74
N ALA A 305 -18.19 -1.20 -13.03
CA ALA A 305 -17.46 -1.07 -11.77
C ALA A 305 -18.33 -1.35 -10.53
N ILE A 306 -19.65 -1.24 -10.62
CA ILE A 306 -20.61 -1.45 -9.52
C ILE A 306 -20.32 -2.75 -8.75
N PRO A 307 -20.11 -3.93 -9.40
CA PRO A 307 -19.91 -5.16 -8.65
C PRO A 307 -18.67 -5.12 -7.73
N GLY A 308 -17.60 -4.41 -8.10
CA GLY A 308 -16.45 -4.23 -7.19
C GLY A 308 -16.71 -3.17 -6.12
N LEU A 309 -17.35 -2.05 -6.49
CA LEU A 309 -17.71 -0.97 -5.56
C LEU A 309 -18.72 -1.39 -4.51
N LEU A 310 -19.51 -2.45 -4.77
CA LEU A 310 -20.42 -3.03 -3.80
C LEU A 310 -19.70 -3.74 -2.65
N ILE A 311 -18.44 -4.17 -2.79
CA ILE A 311 -17.74 -4.87 -1.69
C ILE A 311 -17.64 -3.99 -0.43
N PRO A 312 -17.04 -2.77 -0.47
CA PRO A 312 -17.01 -1.92 0.71
C PRO A 312 -18.41 -1.60 1.24
N VAL A 313 -19.40 -1.45 0.38
CA VAL A 313 -20.80 -1.17 0.78
C VAL A 313 -21.42 -2.36 1.51
N ILE A 314 -21.21 -3.60 1.03
CA ILE A 314 -21.71 -4.82 1.67
C ILE A 314 -21.04 -5.01 3.03
N ILE A 315 -19.72 -4.81 3.10
CA ILE A 315 -18.94 -4.96 4.33
C ILE A 315 -19.39 -3.92 5.35
N LEU A 316 -19.31 -2.64 4.99
CA LEU A 316 -19.62 -1.55 5.92
C LEU A 316 -21.12 -1.53 6.24
N GLY A 317 -21.99 -1.67 5.24
CA GLY A 317 -23.44 -1.71 5.45
C GLY A 317 -23.89 -2.90 6.30
N GLY A 318 -23.30 -4.07 6.12
CA GLY A 318 -23.60 -5.25 6.93
C GLY A 318 -23.10 -5.15 8.38
N ILE A 319 -21.90 -4.58 8.57
CA ILE A 319 -21.35 -4.31 9.91
C ILE A 319 -22.19 -3.24 10.63
N TYR A 320 -22.47 -2.12 9.97
CA TYR A 320 -23.18 -0.99 10.58
C TYR A 320 -24.67 -1.26 10.78
N GLY A 321 -25.25 -2.11 9.93
CA GLY A 321 -26.61 -2.63 10.11
C GLY A 321 -26.73 -3.67 11.23
N GLY A 322 -25.62 -4.05 11.89
CA GLY A 322 -25.61 -5.08 12.94
C GLY A 322 -25.90 -6.49 12.43
N ILE A 323 -25.86 -6.71 11.11
CA ILE A 323 -26.13 -8.01 10.48
C ILE A 323 -24.89 -8.89 10.59
N PHE A 324 -23.70 -8.31 10.42
CA PHE A 324 -22.43 -9.02 10.41
C PHE A 324 -21.47 -8.46 11.45
N THR A 325 -20.72 -9.36 12.08
CA THR A 325 -19.44 -9.03 12.72
C THR A 325 -18.36 -8.78 11.66
N PRO A 326 -17.22 -8.14 12.00
CA PRO A 326 -16.12 -7.95 11.03
C PRO A 326 -15.63 -9.24 10.37
N THR A 327 -15.60 -10.35 11.12
CA THR A 327 -15.19 -11.66 10.60
C THR A 327 -16.20 -12.22 9.60
N GLU A 328 -17.50 -12.12 9.92
CA GLU A 328 -18.58 -12.52 9.01
C GLU A 328 -18.62 -11.63 7.77
N ALA A 329 -18.40 -10.33 7.92
CA ALA A 329 -18.34 -9.40 6.80
C ALA A 329 -17.18 -9.73 5.85
N GLY A 330 -16.02 -10.12 6.38
CA GLY A 330 -14.92 -10.68 5.60
C GLY A 330 -15.34 -11.93 4.82
N ALA A 331 -15.95 -12.91 5.50
CA ALA A 331 -16.41 -14.14 4.86
C ALA A 331 -17.39 -13.85 3.72
N VAL A 332 -18.41 -13.02 3.98
CA VAL A 332 -19.40 -12.58 2.98
C VAL A 332 -18.73 -11.86 1.81
N ALA A 333 -17.78 -10.96 2.08
CA ALA A 333 -17.03 -10.26 1.05
C ALA A 333 -16.21 -11.21 0.16
N SER A 334 -15.57 -12.21 0.76
CA SER A 334 -14.78 -13.20 0.02
C SER A 334 -15.65 -14.08 -0.89
N VAL A 335 -16.80 -14.53 -0.39
CA VAL A 335 -17.78 -15.29 -1.18
C VAL A 335 -18.37 -14.43 -2.29
N TYR A 336 -18.76 -13.20 -1.97
CA TYR A 336 -19.26 -12.25 -2.95
C TYR A 336 -18.22 -11.96 -4.04
N ALA A 337 -16.95 -11.76 -3.66
CA ALA A 337 -15.87 -11.53 -4.60
C ALA A 337 -15.68 -12.72 -5.55
N LEU A 338 -15.72 -13.95 -5.04
CA LEU A 338 -15.67 -15.17 -5.85
C LEU A 338 -16.86 -15.26 -6.81
N ILE A 339 -18.08 -14.99 -6.33
CA ILE A 339 -19.29 -15.00 -7.17
C ILE A 339 -19.17 -13.98 -8.29
N VAL A 340 -18.79 -12.74 -7.97
CA VAL A 340 -18.61 -11.68 -8.96
C VAL A 340 -17.51 -12.06 -9.96
N GLY A 341 -16.38 -12.59 -9.49
CA GLY A 341 -15.29 -13.01 -10.36
C GLY A 341 -15.67 -14.11 -11.35
N VAL A 342 -16.38 -15.14 -10.87
CA VAL A 342 -16.76 -16.31 -11.66
C VAL A 342 -17.96 -16.03 -12.56
N PHE A 343 -19.03 -15.41 -12.04
CA PHE A 343 -20.31 -15.33 -12.74
C PHE A 343 -20.57 -13.98 -13.41
N VAL A 344 -20.13 -12.88 -12.80
CA VAL A 344 -20.42 -11.51 -13.29
C VAL A 344 -19.34 -11.07 -14.27
N TYR A 345 -18.09 -11.02 -13.83
CA TYR A 345 -16.96 -10.68 -14.69
C TYR A 345 -16.56 -11.82 -15.60
N ARG A 346 -16.76 -13.07 -15.17
CA ARG A 346 -16.38 -14.28 -15.92
C ARG A 346 -14.89 -14.30 -16.31
N GLU A 347 -14.08 -13.63 -15.51
CA GLU A 347 -12.62 -13.55 -15.69
C GLU A 347 -11.90 -14.58 -14.83
N LEU A 348 -12.60 -15.17 -13.85
CA LEU A 348 -12.04 -16.13 -12.93
C LEU A 348 -12.52 -17.55 -13.26
N THR A 349 -11.58 -18.43 -13.61
CA THR A 349 -11.88 -19.83 -13.94
C THR A 349 -11.49 -20.77 -12.80
N TRP A 350 -12.00 -22.01 -12.84
CA TRP A 350 -11.61 -23.06 -11.90
C TRP A 350 -10.10 -23.36 -11.89
N LYS A 351 -9.39 -23.03 -12.97
CA LYS A 351 -7.94 -23.20 -13.06
C LYS A 351 -7.16 -22.12 -12.31
N ASP A 352 -7.77 -20.95 -12.11
CA ASP A 352 -7.16 -19.82 -11.39
C ASP A 352 -7.34 -19.96 -9.88
N MET A 353 -8.34 -20.72 -9.43
CA MET A 353 -8.66 -20.95 -8.01
C MET A 353 -7.44 -21.37 -7.17
N PRO A 354 -6.65 -22.40 -7.52
CA PRO A 354 -5.51 -22.81 -6.70
C PRO A 354 -4.50 -21.68 -6.53
N LYS A 355 -4.29 -20.86 -7.57
CA LYS A 355 -3.35 -19.74 -7.53
C LYS A 355 -3.86 -18.63 -6.62
N VAL A 356 -5.15 -18.28 -6.72
CA VAL A 356 -5.79 -17.29 -5.84
C VAL A 356 -5.73 -17.71 -4.38
N PHE A 357 -6.07 -18.96 -4.05
CA PHE A 357 -6.00 -19.46 -2.68
C PHE A 357 -4.55 -19.53 -2.17
N LEU A 358 -3.59 -19.92 -3.02
CA LEU A 358 -2.19 -19.97 -2.64
C LEU A 358 -1.63 -18.58 -2.37
N GLU A 359 -1.91 -17.59 -3.23
CA GLU A 359 -1.47 -16.21 -3.03
C GLU A 359 -2.09 -15.59 -1.78
N SER A 360 -3.39 -15.83 -1.56
CA SER A 360 -4.09 -15.40 -0.35
C SER A 360 -3.54 -16.07 0.91
N GLY A 361 -3.24 -17.37 0.82
CA GLY A 361 -2.65 -18.16 1.89
C GLY A 361 -1.24 -17.67 2.25
N VAL A 362 -0.39 -17.36 1.26
CA VAL A 362 0.94 -16.81 1.49
C VAL A 362 0.87 -15.44 2.16
N SER A 363 0.03 -14.53 1.65
CA SER A 363 -0.13 -13.20 2.25
C SER A 363 -0.66 -13.28 3.69
N THR A 364 -1.62 -14.18 3.94
CA THR A 364 -2.14 -14.44 5.29
C THR A 364 -1.06 -15.03 6.19
N ALA A 365 -0.31 -16.02 5.73
CA ALA A 365 0.72 -16.69 6.51
C ALA A 365 1.80 -15.73 6.98
N VAL A 366 2.24 -14.79 6.13
CA VAL A 366 3.20 -13.74 6.51
C VAL A 366 2.64 -12.87 7.64
N ILE A 367 1.39 -12.43 7.53
CA ILE A 367 0.75 -11.59 8.56
C ILE A 367 0.58 -12.35 9.87
N MET A 368 0.06 -13.59 9.82
CA MET A 368 -0.17 -14.39 11.02
C MET A 368 1.15 -14.79 11.70
N PHE A 369 2.21 -15.00 10.92
CA PHE A 369 3.55 -15.21 11.47
C PHE A 369 4.05 -13.97 12.20
N ILE A 370 3.90 -12.77 11.61
CA ILE A 370 4.25 -11.50 12.28
C ILE A 370 3.47 -11.36 13.58
N VAL A 371 2.15 -11.60 13.55
CA VAL A 371 1.28 -11.54 14.75
C VAL A 371 1.80 -12.45 15.86
N GLY A 372 2.06 -13.72 15.56
CA GLY A 372 2.51 -14.67 16.58
C GLY A 372 3.86 -14.28 17.18
N VAL A 373 4.83 -13.91 16.34
CA VAL A 373 6.17 -13.59 16.83
C VAL A 373 6.22 -12.24 17.54
N ALA A 374 5.46 -11.25 17.06
CA ALA A 374 5.41 -9.92 17.65
C ALA A 374 4.58 -9.88 18.95
N SER A 375 3.61 -10.79 19.12
CA SER A 375 2.87 -10.89 20.38
C SER A 375 3.75 -11.33 21.55
N LEU A 376 4.82 -12.09 21.31
CA LEU A 376 5.84 -12.36 22.34
C LEU A 376 6.55 -11.09 22.80
N PHE A 377 6.92 -10.23 21.86
CA PHE A 377 7.55 -8.96 22.19
C PHE A 377 6.60 -8.06 22.99
N SER A 378 5.34 -7.99 22.56
CA SER A 378 4.27 -7.31 23.28
C SER A 378 4.07 -7.88 24.69
N TYR A 379 4.04 -9.21 24.82
CA TYR A 379 3.90 -9.92 26.09
C TYR A 379 5.03 -9.55 27.06
N VAL A 380 6.28 -9.55 26.61
CA VAL A 380 7.43 -9.16 27.44
C VAL A 380 7.29 -7.70 27.89
N ILE A 381 6.85 -6.79 27.01
CA ILE A 381 6.62 -5.39 27.40
C ILE A 381 5.60 -5.28 28.54
N THR A 382 4.48 -5.99 28.40
CA THR A 382 3.37 -5.96 29.35
C THR A 382 3.74 -6.59 30.68
N VAL A 383 4.30 -7.81 30.68
CA VAL A 383 4.61 -8.55 31.91
C VAL A 383 5.74 -7.90 32.70
N GLU A 384 6.75 -7.33 32.03
CA GLU A 384 7.90 -6.70 32.68
C GLU A 384 7.64 -5.26 33.14
N GLY A 385 6.42 -4.74 32.90
CA GLY A 385 6.05 -3.36 33.21
C GLY A 385 6.91 -2.35 32.46
N VAL A 386 7.37 -2.69 31.25
CA VAL A 386 8.21 -1.79 30.44
C VAL A 386 7.39 -0.57 30.01
N ALA A 387 6.12 -0.77 29.67
CA ALA A 387 5.19 0.30 29.31
C ALA A 387 5.07 1.35 30.43
N ASP A 388 4.85 0.93 31.68
CA ASP A 388 4.69 1.85 32.82
C ASP A 388 5.95 2.67 33.10
N ARG A 389 7.14 2.04 32.99
CA ARG A 389 8.42 2.73 33.17
C ARG A 389 8.66 3.78 32.09
N ILE A 390 8.40 3.44 30.83
CA ILE A 390 8.53 4.38 29.72
C ILE A 390 7.51 5.51 29.85
N SER A 391 6.26 5.17 30.20
CA SER A 391 5.18 6.14 30.40
C SER A 391 5.52 7.15 31.50
N SER A 392 5.95 6.68 32.66
CA SER A 392 6.35 7.52 33.79
C SER A 392 7.54 8.42 33.43
N ALA A 393 8.52 7.89 32.68
CA ALA A 393 9.66 8.68 32.20
C ALA A 393 9.23 9.80 31.26
N VAL A 394 8.33 9.52 30.31
CA VAL A 394 7.82 10.53 29.37
C VAL A 394 7.01 11.60 30.12
N LEU A 395 6.10 11.19 30.99
CA LEU A 395 5.28 12.12 31.79
C LEU A 395 6.14 12.98 32.73
N SER A 396 7.24 12.45 33.27
CA SER A 396 8.17 13.24 34.09
C SER A 396 8.84 14.41 33.34
N VAL A 397 8.91 14.32 32.00
CA VAL A 397 9.47 15.37 31.14
C VAL A 397 8.40 16.39 30.77
N THR A 398 7.18 15.94 30.45
CA THR A 398 6.09 16.82 30.05
C THR A 398 4.72 16.17 30.27
N ASP A 399 3.80 16.93 30.88
CA ASP A 399 2.38 16.56 30.99
C ASP A 399 1.54 17.17 29.85
N ASN A 400 2.16 18.01 29.00
CA ASN A 400 1.47 18.69 27.92
C ASN A 400 1.10 17.70 26.81
N LYS A 401 -0.20 17.39 26.73
CA LYS A 401 -0.84 16.55 25.69
C LYS A 401 -0.34 16.85 24.28
N TYR A 402 -0.20 18.12 23.90
CA TYR A 402 0.21 18.50 22.55
C TYR A 402 1.67 18.16 22.26
N LEU A 403 2.57 18.32 23.23
CA LEU A 403 3.98 17.95 23.08
C LEU A 403 4.16 16.44 23.00
N ILE A 404 3.41 15.68 23.81
CA ILE A 404 3.43 14.21 23.76
C ILE A 404 2.93 13.72 22.40
N LEU A 405 1.80 14.24 21.91
CA LEU A 405 1.28 13.91 20.58
C LEU A 405 2.30 14.23 19.48
N ALA A 406 2.96 15.39 19.54
CA ALA A 406 4.00 15.76 18.59
C ALA A 406 5.19 14.79 18.63
N ALA A 407 5.68 14.46 19.82
CA ALA A 407 6.81 13.53 20.01
C ALA A 407 6.47 12.11 19.53
N ILE A 408 5.24 11.64 19.75
CA ILE A 408 4.79 10.35 19.26
C ILE A 408 4.64 10.36 17.74
N THR A 409 4.13 11.45 17.15
CA THR A 409 4.00 11.63 15.70
C THR A 409 5.36 11.49 15.01
N ILE A 410 6.29 12.37 15.39
CA ILE A 410 7.70 12.05 15.66
C ILE A 410 8.19 10.63 15.33
N ILE A 411 8.12 9.83 16.40
CA ILE A 411 8.56 8.45 16.49
C ILE A 411 7.84 7.57 15.48
N LEU A 412 6.51 7.69 15.36
CA LEU A 412 5.71 6.83 14.48
C LEU A 412 5.98 7.08 13.00
N LEU A 413 6.26 8.32 12.58
CA LEU A 413 6.68 8.62 11.21
C LEU A 413 8.02 7.98 10.87
N ILE A 414 9.00 8.08 11.78
CA ILE A 414 10.32 7.47 11.61
C ILE A 414 10.17 5.96 11.53
N VAL A 415 9.45 5.35 12.48
CA VAL A 415 9.23 3.90 12.53
C VAL A 415 8.51 3.41 11.30
N GLY A 416 7.41 4.06 10.93
CA GLY A 416 6.59 3.66 9.79
C GLY A 416 7.34 3.74 8.46
N ALA A 417 8.44 4.52 8.40
CA ALA A 417 9.33 4.51 7.26
C ALA A 417 10.05 3.17 7.09
N PHE A 418 10.44 2.50 8.18
CA PHE A 418 11.22 1.25 8.15
C PHE A 418 10.37 -0.02 8.27
N VAL A 419 9.24 0.08 8.96
CA VAL A 419 8.48 -1.08 9.45
C VAL A 419 7.05 -1.01 8.92
N ASP A 420 6.47 -2.17 8.57
CA ASP A 420 5.07 -2.26 8.19
C ASP A 420 4.13 -1.98 9.38
N ALA A 421 2.88 -1.58 9.08
CA ALA A 421 1.95 -1.14 10.12
C ALA A 421 1.63 -2.22 11.16
N ILE A 422 1.61 -3.50 10.76
CA ILE A 422 1.26 -4.61 11.65
C ILE A 422 2.38 -4.79 12.69
N SER A 423 3.62 -4.93 12.24
CA SER A 423 4.78 -5.01 13.14
C SER A 423 4.90 -3.77 14.04
N ALA A 424 4.63 -2.58 13.49
CA ALA A 424 4.68 -1.34 14.25
C ALA A 424 3.62 -1.29 15.36
N PHE A 425 2.40 -1.76 15.10
CA PHE A 425 1.35 -1.82 16.12
C PHE A 425 1.70 -2.73 17.29
N TYR A 426 2.20 -3.94 17.03
CA TYR A 426 2.63 -4.83 18.12
C TYR A 426 3.80 -4.27 18.93
N LEU A 427 4.69 -3.48 18.32
CA LEU A 427 5.79 -2.86 19.05
C LEU A 427 5.32 -1.66 19.89
N PHE A 428 4.49 -0.79 19.30
CA PHE A 428 4.22 0.54 19.85
C PHE A 428 2.91 0.66 20.60
N ILE A 429 1.87 -0.14 20.31
CA ILE A 429 0.60 -0.04 21.04
C ILE A 429 0.80 -0.26 22.55
N PRO A 430 1.51 -1.30 23.00
CA PRO A 430 1.68 -1.54 24.44
C PRO A 430 2.38 -0.39 25.18
N ILE A 431 3.17 0.41 24.46
CA ILE A 431 3.95 1.51 25.03
C ILE A 431 3.17 2.82 24.93
N LEU A 432 2.60 3.11 23.76
CA LEU A 432 2.03 4.42 23.44
C LEU A 432 0.59 4.58 23.89
N VAL A 433 -0.22 3.52 23.85
CA VAL A 433 -1.63 3.60 24.24
C VAL A 433 -1.79 3.99 25.72
N PRO A 434 -1.08 3.38 26.68
CA PRO A 434 -1.15 3.82 28.09
C PRO A 434 -0.79 5.30 28.30
N ILE A 435 0.23 5.79 27.59
CA ILE A 435 0.67 7.19 27.65
C ILE A 435 -0.44 8.12 27.13
N LEU A 436 -1.01 7.78 25.97
CA LEU A 436 -2.03 8.59 25.31
C LEU A 436 -3.35 8.63 26.10
N ILE A 437 -3.76 7.50 26.68
CA ILE A 437 -4.90 7.44 27.59
C ILE A 437 -4.61 8.29 28.85
N GLY A 438 -3.40 8.21 29.39
CA GLY A 438 -2.96 8.98 30.56
C GLY A 438 -3.08 10.50 30.39
N VAL A 439 -2.94 11.00 29.16
CA VAL A 439 -3.12 12.43 28.82
C VAL A 439 -4.49 12.75 28.22
N GLY A 440 -5.46 11.84 28.37
CA GLY A 440 -6.86 12.05 27.99
C GLY A 440 -7.10 12.06 26.48
N VAL A 441 -6.42 11.18 25.73
CA VAL A 441 -6.77 10.88 24.33
C VAL A 441 -7.65 9.62 24.33
N ASP A 442 -8.78 9.67 23.64
CA ASP A 442 -9.69 8.53 23.52
C ASP A 442 -9.12 7.46 22.56
N MET A 443 -9.51 6.20 22.78
CA MET A 443 -9.00 5.04 22.03
C MET A 443 -9.25 5.11 20.51
N THR A 444 -10.34 5.77 20.09
CA THR A 444 -10.68 5.91 18.67
C THR A 444 -9.75 6.90 17.99
N THR A 445 -9.53 8.05 18.62
CA THR A 445 -8.52 9.01 18.16
C THR A 445 -7.15 8.35 18.13
N ILE A 446 -6.75 7.58 19.16
CA ILE A 446 -5.45 6.89 19.16
C ILE A 446 -5.33 5.93 17.97
N GLY A 447 -6.34 5.11 17.71
CA GLY A 447 -6.32 4.16 16.59
C GLY A 447 -6.20 4.85 15.24
N VAL A 448 -6.99 5.89 15.00
CA VAL A 448 -6.91 6.68 13.76
C VAL A 448 -5.57 7.40 13.65
N PHE A 449 -5.15 8.08 14.72
CA PHE A 449 -3.88 8.81 14.80
C PHE A 449 -2.67 7.93 14.49
N MET A 450 -2.58 6.76 15.11
CA MET A 450 -1.46 5.85 14.87
C MET A 450 -1.52 5.26 13.46
N THR A 451 -2.72 4.91 12.97
CA THR A 451 -2.88 4.36 11.62
C THR A 451 -2.49 5.36 10.54
N VAL A 452 -2.91 6.63 10.66
CA VAL A 452 -2.54 7.68 9.69
C VAL A 452 -1.04 8.00 9.75
N ASN A 453 -0.44 8.02 10.94
CA ASN A 453 1.02 8.16 11.09
C ASN A 453 1.77 7.07 10.32
N LEU A 454 1.39 5.80 10.54
CA LEU A 454 2.03 4.66 9.88
C LEU A 454 1.75 4.64 8.38
N ALA A 455 0.58 5.10 7.95
CA ALA A 455 0.24 5.23 6.53
C ALA A 455 1.19 6.20 5.84
N ILE A 456 1.47 7.34 6.49
CA ILE A 456 2.44 8.32 5.99
C ILE A 456 3.85 7.73 6.01
N GLY A 457 4.19 6.97 7.04
CA GLY A 457 5.43 6.19 7.11
C GLY A 457 5.66 5.33 5.86
N LEU A 458 4.64 4.65 5.34
CA LEU A 458 4.76 3.76 4.17
C LEU A 458 5.31 4.45 2.91
N PHE A 459 5.20 5.77 2.79
CA PHE A 459 5.79 6.54 1.68
C PHE A 459 6.79 7.62 2.14
N THR A 460 7.25 7.57 3.39
CA THR A 460 8.24 8.49 3.94
C THR A 460 9.66 7.91 3.80
N PRO A 461 10.65 8.68 3.33
CA PRO A 461 12.05 8.25 3.33
C PRO A 461 12.55 7.96 4.76
N PRO A 462 13.50 7.02 4.97
CA PRO A 462 14.47 6.52 4.00
C PRO A 462 14.05 5.27 3.23
N VAL A 463 13.15 4.45 3.78
CA VAL A 463 12.75 3.18 3.16
C VAL A 463 11.41 3.32 2.46
N GLY A 464 10.31 3.45 3.21
CA GLY A 464 8.95 3.63 2.68
C GLY A 464 8.54 2.49 1.74
N LEU A 465 7.91 1.44 2.27
CA LEU A 465 7.51 0.25 1.49
C LEU A 465 6.78 0.57 0.17
N ASN A 466 5.90 1.58 0.17
CA ASN A 466 5.19 2.01 -1.04
C ASN A 466 6.12 2.66 -2.06
N LEU A 467 7.15 3.39 -1.61
CA LEU A 467 8.17 3.97 -2.50
C LEU A 467 8.96 2.88 -3.21
N TYR A 468 9.34 1.80 -2.51
CA TYR A 468 10.04 0.66 -3.12
C TYR A 468 9.19 -0.06 -4.17
N VAL A 469 7.94 -0.36 -3.85
CA VAL A 469 7.02 -1.00 -4.80
C VAL A 469 6.80 -0.09 -6.01
N GLY A 470 6.55 1.20 -5.78
CA GLY A 470 6.40 2.18 -6.85
C GLY A 470 7.65 2.32 -7.72
N ALA A 471 8.84 2.40 -7.10
CA ALA A 471 10.12 2.50 -7.80
C ALA A 471 10.37 1.27 -8.70
N GLY A 472 10.05 0.07 -8.20
CA GLY A 472 10.15 -1.17 -8.96
C GLY A 472 9.27 -1.17 -10.22
N ILE A 473 8.02 -0.71 -10.09
CA ILE A 473 7.07 -0.60 -11.21
C ILE A 473 7.48 0.49 -12.20
N GLY A 474 7.84 1.67 -11.68
CA GLY A 474 8.28 2.81 -12.48
C GLY A 474 9.66 2.62 -13.13
N LYS A 475 10.39 1.58 -12.74
CA LYS A 475 11.76 1.28 -13.17
C LYS A 475 12.70 2.48 -13.02
N ILE A 476 12.61 3.15 -11.87
CA ILE A 476 13.47 4.27 -11.48
C ILE A 476 14.10 4.02 -10.11
N LYS A 477 15.21 4.71 -9.81
CA LYS A 477 15.87 4.58 -8.51
C LYS A 477 15.01 5.18 -7.40
N LEU A 478 15.08 4.59 -6.20
CA LEU A 478 14.38 5.11 -5.02
C LEU A 478 14.73 6.59 -4.76
N GLU A 479 15.98 6.99 -4.94
CA GLU A 479 16.46 8.37 -4.80
C GLU A 479 15.67 9.37 -5.67
N GLU A 480 15.30 8.97 -6.89
CA GLU A 480 14.50 9.82 -7.78
C GLU A 480 13.08 9.97 -7.25
N VAL A 481 12.47 8.88 -6.79
CA VAL A 481 11.14 8.87 -6.17
C VAL A 481 11.12 9.74 -4.91
N VAL A 482 12.14 9.62 -4.05
CA VAL A 482 12.27 10.41 -2.82
C VAL A 482 12.28 11.91 -3.11
N ARG A 483 12.90 12.36 -4.21
CA ARG A 483 12.82 13.77 -4.62
C ARG A 483 11.43 14.17 -5.12
N GLY A 484 10.67 13.22 -5.64
CA GLY A 484 9.31 13.43 -6.15
C GLY A 484 8.22 13.45 -5.09
N ILE A 485 8.45 12.83 -3.91
CA ILE A 485 7.44 12.63 -2.86
C ILE A 485 7.19 13.86 -1.99
N VAL A 486 8.16 14.79 -1.94
CA VAL A 486 8.15 15.94 -1.01
C VAL A 486 6.82 16.70 -0.97
N PRO A 487 6.19 17.08 -2.10
CA PRO A 487 4.90 17.79 -2.07
C PRO A 487 3.78 16.98 -1.41
N PHE A 488 3.75 15.66 -1.66
CA PHE A 488 2.77 14.74 -1.07
C PHE A 488 3.01 14.56 0.42
N LEU A 489 4.28 14.45 0.83
CA LEU A 489 4.65 14.34 2.24
C LEU A 489 4.26 15.59 3.03
N ILE A 490 4.49 16.80 2.49
CA ILE A 490 4.11 18.06 3.16
C ILE A 490 2.59 18.11 3.37
N CYS A 491 1.79 17.84 2.34
CA CYS A 491 0.34 17.88 2.47
C CYS A 491 -0.19 16.78 3.40
N ALA A 492 0.43 15.60 3.38
CA ALA A 492 0.08 14.51 4.29
C ALA A 492 0.42 14.83 5.75
N ILE A 493 1.56 15.47 6.00
CA ILE A 493 1.91 15.96 7.34
C ILE A 493 0.88 17.00 7.81
N ILE A 494 0.46 17.92 6.95
CA ILE A 494 -0.60 18.89 7.31
C ILE A 494 -1.90 18.16 7.66
N ALA A 495 -2.33 17.20 6.84
CA ALA A 495 -3.49 16.36 7.12
C ALA A 495 -3.35 15.61 8.46
N LEU A 496 -2.18 15.05 8.72
CA LEU A 496 -1.87 14.35 9.96
C LEU A 496 -1.97 15.27 11.17
N LEU A 497 -1.43 16.49 11.11
CA LEU A 497 -1.53 17.44 12.22
C LEU A 497 -2.99 17.82 12.48
N LEU A 498 -3.81 17.99 11.43
CA LEU A 498 -5.24 18.23 11.59
C LEU A 498 -5.92 17.05 12.30
N ILE A 499 -5.70 15.82 11.83
CA ILE A 499 -6.28 14.60 12.41
C ILE A 499 -5.81 14.39 13.86
N THR A 500 -4.54 14.72 14.15
CA THR A 500 -3.93 14.54 15.47
C THR A 500 -4.49 15.50 16.50
N TYR A 501 -4.66 16.78 16.14
CA TYR A 501 -5.04 17.83 17.09
C TYR A 501 -6.53 18.16 17.09
N ILE A 502 -7.30 17.63 16.14
CA ILE A 502 -8.75 17.80 16.07
C ILE A 502 -9.41 16.41 16.20
N PRO A 503 -9.61 15.89 17.44
CA PRO A 503 -10.21 14.58 17.69
C PRO A 503 -11.59 14.38 17.04
N ALA A 504 -12.31 15.47 16.80
CA ALA A 504 -13.58 15.45 16.09
C ALA A 504 -13.46 14.87 14.68
N LEU A 505 -12.31 14.99 14.00
CA LEU A 505 -12.13 14.39 12.67
C LEU A 505 -12.15 12.86 12.72
N SER A 506 -11.78 12.27 13.85
CA SER A 506 -11.82 10.82 14.07
C SER A 506 -13.16 10.39 14.69
N ASN A 507 -13.72 11.17 15.61
CA ASN A 507 -14.87 10.78 16.43
C ASN A 507 -16.24 11.26 15.92
N TRP A 508 -16.30 12.35 15.15
CA TRP A 508 -17.58 12.96 14.75
C TRP A 508 -18.52 12.00 14.03
N LEU A 509 -18.01 11.26 13.04
CA LEU A 509 -18.83 10.35 12.25
C LEU A 509 -19.26 9.11 13.07
N PRO A 510 -18.38 8.43 13.82
CA PRO A 510 -18.80 7.38 14.75
C PRO A 510 -19.83 7.83 15.79
N ASP A 511 -19.64 9.00 16.40
CA ASP A 511 -20.52 9.51 17.44
C ASP A 511 -21.89 9.89 16.87
N LEU A 512 -21.93 10.47 15.67
CA LEU A 512 -23.17 10.78 14.96
C LEU A 512 -23.99 9.52 14.66
N LEU A 513 -23.33 8.40 14.38
CA LEU A 513 -23.96 7.12 14.09
C LEU A 513 -24.23 6.29 15.35
N GLY A 514 -23.84 6.77 16.54
CA GLY A 514 -24.04 6.08 17.81
C GLY A 514 -23.26 4.77 17.94
N VAL A 515 -22.12 4.64 17.25
CA VAL A 515 -21.32 3.41 17.25
C VAL A 515 -20.26 3.47 18.34
N GLY A 516 -20.45 2.67 19.40
CA GLY A 516 -19.59 2.57 20.58
C GLY A 516 -18.29 1.79 20.38
#